data_AF-A0A427K5W7-F1
#
_entry.id   AF-A0A427K5W7-F1
#
_cell.length_a   1.000
_cell.length_b   1.000
_cell.length_c   1.000
_cell.angle_alpha   90.00
_cell.angle_beta   90.00
_cell.angle_gamma   90.00
#
_symmetry.space_group_name_H-M   'P 1'
#
loop_
_entity.id
_entity.type
_entity.pdbx_description
1 polymer ?
#
loop_
_entity_poly.entity_id
_entity_poly.type
_entity_poly.pdbx_seq_one_letter_code
_entity_poly.pdbx_strand_id
1 'polypeptide(L)'
;MCVNNFQVQKEEYKKTYKEFYRKVIAERKRIDNFTDFINNIEESERLWENYIIRECSAEASLKKQYSDDYLLTYENCMAHHYVNKTNYYENFKLD
;
A
#
# COMPACT_ATOMS: atom_id res chain seq x y z
N MET A 1 3.53 4.05 -24.47
CA MET A 1 2.68 3.94 -23.26
C MET A 1 3.48 3.18 -22.22
N CYS A 2 4.00 3.86 -21.21
CA CYS A 2 4.66 3.18 -20.09
C CYS A 2 3.58 2.46 -19.30
N VAL A 3 3.56 1.13 -19.40
CA VAL A 3 2.76 0.28 -18.53
C VAL A 3 3.30 0.52 -17.13
N ASN A 4 2.64 1.35 -16.34
CA ASN A 4 2.74 1.26 -14.88
C ASN A 4 2.25 -0.15 -14.55
N ASN A 5 3.18 -1.09 -14.43
CA ASN A 5 2.83 -2.48 -14.23
C ASN A 5 2.32 -2.61 -12.79
N PHE A 6 1.01 -2.45 -12.64
CA PHE A 6 0.27 -2.56 -11.38
C PHE A 6 0.73 -3.78 -10.58
N GLN A 7 0.93 -4.91 -11.25
CA GLN A 7 1.38 -6.15 -10.60
C GLN A 7 2.79 -6.02 -10.03
N VAL A 8 3.73 -5.42 -10.76
CA VAL A 8 5.10 -5.15 -10.27
C VAL A 8 5.07 -4.19 -9.07
N GLN A 9 4.29 -3.12 -9.15
CA GLN A 9 4.20 -2.16 -8.04
C GLN A 9 3.57 -2.78 -6.80
N LYS A 10 2.57 -3.64 -6.97
CA LYS A 10 1.95 -4.40 -5.89
C LYS A 10 2.92 -5.40 -5.24
N GLU A 11 3.75 -6.06 -6.04
CA GLU A 11 4.76 -6.99 -5.55
C GLU A 11 5.85 -6.28 -4.75
N GLU A 12 6.37 -5.16 -5.26
CA GLU A 12 7.36 -4.36 -4.55
C GLU A 12 6.77 -3.80 -3.25
N TYR A 13 5.56 -3.25 -3.30
CA TYR A 13 4.82 -2.80 -2.13
C TYR A 13 4.74 -3.87 -1.02
N LYS A 14 4.32 -5.09 -1.37
CA LYS A 14 4.20 -6.19 -0.41
C LYS A 14 5.56 -6.62 0.16
N LYS A 15 6.61 -6.58 -0.67
CA LYS A 15 7.97 -6.89 -0.25
C LYS A 15 8.48 -5.83 0.72
N THR A 16 8.34 -4.55 0.38
CA THR A 16 8.76 -3.43 1.21
C THR A 16 8.00 -3.40 2.53
N TYR A 17 6.69 -3.67 2.55
CA TYR A 17 5.93 -3.80 3.79
C TYR A 17 6.50 -4.90 4.70
N LYS A 18 6.81 -6.09 4.15
CA LYS A 18 7.41 -7.17 4.94
C LYS A 18 8.78 -6.79 5.52
N GLU A 19 9.59 -6.05 4.76
CA GLU A 19 10.89 -5.56 5.23
C GLU A 19 10.74 -4.50 6.33
N PHE A 20 9.85 -3.53 6.13
CA PHE A 20 9.47 -2.54 7.14
C PHE A 20 8.99 -3.21 8.43
N TYR A 21 8.05 -4.16 8.32
CA TYR A 21 7.48 -4.86 9.46
C TYR A 21 8.55 -5.66 10.24
N ARG A 22 9.49 -6.30 9.53
CA ARG A 22 10.66 -6.95 10.16
C ARG A 22 11.57 -5.97 10.89
N LYS A 23 11.82 -4.79 10.33
CA LYS A 23 12.62 -3.73 10.99
C LYS A 23 11.95 -3.28 12.29
N VAL A 24 10.63 -3.06 12.26
CA VAL A 24 9.87 -2.70 13.47
C VAL A 24 9.98 -3.78 14.55
N ILE A 25 9.83 -5.05 14.19
CA ILE A 25 9.96 -6.16 15.15
C ILE A 25 11.36 -6.21 15.78
N ALA A 26 12.41 -5.94 15.00
CA ALA A 26 13.78 -5.92 15.51
C ALA A 26 13.97 -4.85 16.61
N GLU A 27 13.23 -3.74 16.54
CA GLU A 27 13.26 -2.63 17.50
C GLU A 27 12.31 -2.82 18.69
N ARG A 28 11.71 -4.01 18.88
CA ARG A 28 10.72 -4.30 19.94
C ARG A 28 11.08 -3.82 21.35
N LYS A 29 12.37 -3.74 21.68
CA LYS A 29 12.84 -3.33 23.01
C LYS A 29 12.74 -1.82 23.25
N ARG A 30 12.61 -1.03 22.18
CA ARG A 30 12.49 0.44 22.23
C ARG A 30 11.03 0.92 22.21
N ILE A 31 10.08 0.00 22.06
CA ILE A 31 8.67 0.31 21.84
C ILE A 31 7.89 -0.11 23.08
N ASP A 32 7.34 0.87 23.79
CA ASP A 32 6.39 0.63 24.87
C ASP A 32 5.09 0.06 24.30
N ASN A 33 4.47 -0.90 25.01
CA ASN A 33 3.26 -1.60 24.57
C ASN A 33 3.39 -2.19 23.15
N PHE A 34 4.53 -2.81 22.86
CA PHE A 34 4.87 -3.37 21.54
C PHE A 34 3.75 -4.20 20.88
N THR A 35 2.99 -4.99 21.66
CA THR A 35 1.86 -5.77 21.14
C THR A 35 0.80 -4.89 20.51
N ASP A 36 0.37 -3.83 21.18
CA ASP A 36 -0.64 -2.90 20.66
C ASP A 36 -0.09 -2.12 19.46
N PHE A 37 1.19 -1.73 19.52
CA PHE A 37 1.87 -1.06 18.40
C PHE A 37 1.87 -1.92 17.13
N ILE A 38 2.23 -3.20 17.23
CA ILE A 38 2.23 -4.13 16.09
C ILE A 38 0.79 -4.37 15.58
N ASN A 39 -0.16 -4.60 16.48
CA ASN A 39 -1.57 -4.78 16.09
C ASN A 39 -2.09 -3.56 15.32
N ASN A 40 -1.71 -2.35 15.73
CA ASN A 40 -2.08 -1.13 15.03
C ASN A 40 -1.44 -1.01 13.64
N ILE A 41 -0.20 -1.47 13.46
CA ILE A 41 0.45 -1.51 12.15
C ILE A 41 -0.29 -2.46 11.21
N GLU A 42 -0.60 -3.67 11.66
CA GLU A 42 -1.31 -4.68 10.86
C GLU A 42 -2.71 -4.20 10.47
N GLU A 43 -3.43 -3.60 11.42
CA GLU A 43 -4.76 -3.06 11.15
C GLU A 43 -4.69 -1.86 10.20
N SER A 44 -3.72 -0.97 10.37
CA SER A 44 -3.52 0.18 9.47
C SER A 44 -3.21 -0.27 8.04
N GLU A 45 -2.41 -1.31 7.86
CA GLU A 45 -2.12 -1.93 6.56
C GLU A 45 -3.40 -2.48 5.90
N ARG A 46 -4.23 -3.21 6.67
CA ARG A 46 -5.51 -3.74 6.19
C ARG A 46 -6.48 -2.63 5.79
N LEU A 47 -6.57 -1.57 6.60
CA LEU A 47 -7.44 -0.43 6.32
C LEU A 47 -6.96 0.35 5.10
N TRP A 48 -5.65 0.50 4.92
CA TRP A 48 -5.06 1.14 3.75
C TRP A 48 -5.43 0.43 2.44
N GLU A 49 -5.27 -0.90 2.35
CA GLU A 49 -5.65 -1.66 1.16
C GLU A 49 -7.15 -1.52 0.83
N ASN A 50 -8.02 -1.54 1.85
CA ASN A 50 -9.45 -1.33 1.65
C ASN A 50 -9.77 0.09 1.17
N TYR A 51 -9.05 1.09 1.67
CA TYR A 51 -9.19 2.49 1.30
C TYR A 51 -8.83 2.68 -0.18
N ILE A 52 -7.66 2.23 -0.62
CA ILE A 52 -7.20 2.44 -2.00
C ILE A 52 -8.08 1.70 -3.02
N ILE A 53 -8.61 0.51 -2.69
CA ILE A 53 -9.56 -0.21 -3.54
C ILE A 53 -10.81 0.64 -3.80
N ARG A 54 -11.33 1.30 -2.75
CA ARG A 54 -12.53 2.15 -2.85
C ARG A 54 -12.24 3.44 -3.61
N GLU A 55 -11.12 4.10 -3.31
CA GLU A 55 -10.68 5.31 -3.99
C GLU A 55 -10.49 5.07 -5.48
N CYS A 56 -9.72 4.05 -5.87
CA CYS A 56 -9.45 3.75 -7.27
C CYS A 56 -10.68 3.24 -8.02
N SER A 57 -11.61 2.55 -7.34
CA SER A 57 -12.90 2.19 -7.94
C SER A 57 -13.76 3.43 -8.21
N ALA A 58 -13.74 4.41 -7.29
CA ALA A 58 -14.45 5.68 -7.47
C ALA A 58 -13.85 6.50 -8.62
N GLU A 59 -12.52 6.58 -8.73
CA GLU A 59 -11.84 7.24 -9.85
C GLU A 59 -12.19 6.58 -11.19
N ALA A 60 -12.12 5.25 -11.26
CA ALA A 60 -12.45 4.50 -12.46
C ALA A 60 -13.93 4.57 -12.84
N SER A 61 -14.84 4.85 -11.90
CA SER A 61 -16.28 4.94 -12.16
C SER A 61 -16.68 6.07 -13.10
N LEU A 62 -15.77 7.02 -13.36
CA LEU A 62 -15.93 8.05 -14.40
C LEU A 62 -15.85 7.47 -15.82
N LYS A 63 -15.37 6.23 -15.96
CA LYS A 63 -15.31 5.48 -17.21
C LYS A 63 -16.49 4.50 -17.30
N LYS A 64 -16.77 4.03 -18.51
CA LYS A 64 -17.77 2.97 -18.71
C LYS A 64 -17.34 1.72 -17.92
N GLN A 65 -18.19 1.26 -17.02
CA GLN A 65 -17.91 0.07 -16.21
C GLN A 65 -17.57 -1.12 -17.12
N TYR A 66 -16.56 -1.90 -16.72
CA TYR A 66 -16.03 -3.05 -17.48
C TYR A 66 -15.39 -2.73 -18.84
N SER A 67 -15.11 -1.47 -19.14
CA SER A 67 -14.27 -1.10 -20.29
C SER A 67 -12.80 -1.22 -19.98
N ASP A 68 -11.97 -1.33 -21.02
CA ASP A 68 -10.51 -1.26 -20.88
C ASP A 68 -10.07 0.05 -20.22
N ASP A 69 -10.76 1.17 -20.52
CA ASP A 69 -10.49 2.47 -19.88
C ASP A 69 -10.76 2.45 -18.38
N TYR A 70 -11.81 1.77 -17.94
CA TYR A 70 -12.09 1.57 -16.51
C TYR A 70 -10.94 0.80 -15.85
N LEU A 71 -10.54 -0.33 -16.44
CA LEU A 71 -9.48 -1.18 -15.90
C LEU A 71 -8.16 -0.41 -15.83
N LEU A 72 -7.79 0.28 -16.91
CA LEU A 72 -6.57 1.08 -16.99
C LEU A 72 -6.56 2.22 -15.96
N THR A 73 -7.69 2.91 -15.76
CA THR A 73 -7.80 3.98 -14.76
C THR A 73 -7.62 3.41 -13.35
N TYR A 74 -8.31 2.30 -13.05
CA TYR A 74 -8.20 1.61 -11.76
C TYR A 74 -6.77 1.15 -11.46
N GLU A 75 -6.13 0.46 -12.41
CA GLU A 75 -4.77 -0.08 -12.24
C GLU A 75 -3.72 1.02 -12.08
N ASN A 76 -3.85 2.13 -12.82
CA ASN A 76 -2.94 3.27 -12.69
C ASN A 76 -3.07 3.94 -11.31
N CYS A 77 -4.30 4.15 -10.83
CA CYS A 77 -4.54 4.67 -9.49
C CYS A 77 -3.92 3.76 -8.43
N MET A 78 -4.19 2.44 -8.50
CA MET A 78 -3.63 1.48 -7.54
C MET A 78 -2.09 1.48 -7.55
N ALA A 79 -1.48 1.48 -8.73
CA ALA A 79 -0.04 1.54 -8.88
C ALA A 79 0.56 2.80 -8.24
N HIS A 80 -0.10 3.96 -8.41
CA HIS A 80 0.31 5.21 -7.79
C HIS A 80 0.29 5.12 -6.25
N HIS A 81 -0.79 4.58 -5.67
CA HIS A 81 -0.87 4.39 -4.22
C HIS A 81 0.19 3.42 -3.68
N TYR A 82 0.46 2.32 -4.40
CA TYR A 82 1.52 1.39 -4.03
C TYR A 82 2.90 2.03 -4.03
N VAL A 83 3.25 2.82 -5.05
CA VAL A 83 4.52 3.58 -5.08
C VAL A 83 4.64 4.52 -3.88
N ASN A 84 3.59 5.30 -3.59
CA ASN A 84 3.60 6.24 -2.47
C ASN A 84 3.78 5.53 -1.12
N LYS A 85 3.10 4.40 -0.92
CA LYS A 85 3.17 3.65 0.33
C LYS A 85 4.51 2.90 0.48
N THR A 86 5.09 2.41 -0.62
CA THR A 86 6.46 1.90 -0.66
C THR A 86 7.44 2.97 -0.20
N ASN A 87 7.37 4.17 -0.76
CA ASN A 87 8.23 5.29 -0.34
C ASN A 87 8.07 5.62 1.15
N TYR A 88 6.85 5.59 1.68
CA TYR A 88 6.61 5.75 3.11
C TYR A 88 7.34 4.68 3.94
N TYR A 89 7.22 3.41 3.57
CA TYR A 89 7.87 2.30 4.30
C TYR A 89 9.39 2.32 4.21
N GLU A 90 9.97 2.73 3.08
CA GLU A 90 11.42 2.85 2.91
C GLU A 90 12.03 3.96 3.77
N ASN A 91 11.30 5.07 3.92
CA ASN A 91 11.76 6.25 4.63
C ASN A 91 11.33 6.31 6.11
N PHE A 92 10.54 5.35 6.56
CA PHE A 92 10.08 5.29 7.93
C PHE A 92 11.24 5.11 8.93
N LYS A 93 11.22 5.91 10.00
CA LYS A 93 12.15 5.83 11.12
C LYS A 93 11.36 5.74 12.43
N LEU A 94 11.80 4.85 13.31
CA LEU A 94 11.38 4.84 14.71
C LEU A 94 12.24 5.87 15.43
N ASP A 95 11.68 7.07 15.61
CA ASP A 95 12.27 8.14 16.40
C ASP A 95 11.89 8.03 17.88
#